data_AF-A0A3M1ER66-F1
#
_entry.id   AF-A0A3M1ER66-F1
#
_cell.length_a   1.000
_cell.length_b   1.000
_cell.length_c   1.000
_cell.angle_alpha   90.00
_cell.angle_beta   90.00
_cell.angle_gamma   90.00
#
_symmetry.space_group_name_H-M   'P 1'
#
loop_
_entity.id
_entity.type
_entity.pdbx_description
1 polymer ?
#
loop_
_entity_poly.entity_id
_entity_poly.type
_entity_poly.pdbx_seq_one_letter_code
_entity_poly.pdbx_strand_id
1 'polypeptide(L)'
;MKVRISSLGLVRGLVYGIIGAGVGMAVTLLVRAMLGRPAPVAEPVTLVGGICWVVAFLAGVGAFDDWLSWALGAEAGDPHHGGHDMPRWTRYFNFDPNHKVIGVQYAVTAVIVMFAAGLLALIMRLELAQPGMQFLSPDTYNHIMSVHGIVMIASILLGVGGMANYLIPLMIGAPDMAFPRLNALSYWLTPPGAILVLSSLVTGGFDTGWTGYPPLGVKAPLGAQFFYIGVFVIGLSSILGSINFLTTIFKMRAPGMSLFRMPIFVWGMLATSIIQLTATQFIGTAFLMVVLERVLGMGFFDPAKGGNVVLFQHIFWFYSHPAVYIFVLPGLGVISELLPVFARKPLFGYKPVALSSMAIAIMGFLVWAHHMFTVGLGNVLNAAFMFTTLL
;
A
#
# COMPACT_ATOMS: atom_id res chain seq x y z
N MET A 1 -29.83 -12.55 17.29
CA MET A 1 -28.71 -13.47 17.55
C MET A 1 -27.56 -12.68 18.21
N LYS A 2 -26.98 -13.14 19.34
CA LYS A 2 -25.82 -12.46 19.96
C LYS A 2 -24.54 -12.88 19.23
N VAL A 3 -23.90 -11.94 18.53
CA VAL A 3 -22.58 -12.16 17.93
C VAL A 3 -21.52 -12.02 19.02
N ARG A 4 -20.63 -13.01 19.16
CA ARG A 4 -19.46 -12.89 20.05
C ARG A 4 -18.41 -12.06 19.31
N ILE A 5 -17.95 -10.95 19.88
CA ILE A 5 -16.92 -10.10 19.24
C ILE A 5 -15.66 -10.89 18.89
N SER A 6 -15.32 -11.88 19.72
CA SER A 6 -14.20 -12.80 19.50
C SER A 6 -14.33 -13.69 18.25
N SER A 7 -15.53 -13.80 17.65
CA SER A 7 -15.74 -14.57 16.42
C SER A 7 -15.54 -13.74 15.15
N LEU A 8 -15.30 -12.43 15.25
CA LEU A 8 -15.03 -11.59 14.08
C LEU A 8 -13.62 -11.86 13.54
N GLY A 9 -13.50 -12.00 12.22
CA GLY A 9 -12.25 -12.26 11.51
C GLY A 9 -11.15 -11.27 11.89
N LEU A 10 -11.44 -9.97 11.92
CA LEU A 10 -10.49 -8.93 12.34
C LEU A 10 -9.95 -9.18 13.76
N VAL A 11 -10.82 -9.54 14.71
CA VAL A 11 -10.45 -9.76 16.11
C VAL A 11 -9.58 -11.01 16.24
N ARG A 12 -9.96 -12.10 15.57
CA ARG A 12 -9.13 -13.31 15.48
C ARG A 12 -7.79 -12.99 14.83
N GLY A 13 -7.78 -12.26 13.72
CA GLY A 13 -6.57 -11.81 13.04
C GLY A 13 -5.62 -11.07 13.97
N LEU A 14 -6.11 -10.12 14.76
CA LEU A 14 -5.29 -9.41 15.75
C LEU A 14 -4.70 -10.36 16.80
N VAL A 15 -5.50 -11.27 17.37
CA VAL A 15 -5.03 -12.25 18.37
C VAL A 15 -3.95 -13.16 17.79
N TYR A 16 -4.23 -13.77 16.63
CA TYR A 16 -3.27 -14.66 15.96
C TYR A 16 -2.02 -13.89 15.55
N GLY A 17 -2.16 -12.65 15.08
CA GLY A 17 -1.05 -11.76 14.76
C GLY A 17 -0.13 -11.55 15.98
N ILE A 18 -0.68 -11.19 17.15
CA ILE A 18 0.11 -10.99 18.38
C ILE A 18 0.86 -12.26 18.76
N ILE A 19 0.17 -13.41 18.73
CA ILE A 19 0.78 -14.72 19.04
C ILE A 19 1.89 -15.02 18.03
N GLY A 20 1.63 -14.87 16.74
CA GLY A 20 2.58 -15.11 15.67
C GLY A 20 3.81 -14.23 15.78
N ALA A 21 3.65 -12.94 16.10
CA ALA A 21 4.75 -12.02 16.35
C ALA A 21 5.63 -12.50 17.51
N GLY A 22 5.01 -12.86 18.64
CA GLY A 22 5.72 -13.38 19.82
C GLY A 22 6.48 -14.67 19.52
N VAL A 23 5.86 -15.61 18.81
CA VAL A 23 6.50 -16.86 18.37
C VAL A 23 7.68 -16.59 17.45
N GLY A 24 7.51 -15.74 16.44
CA GLY A 24 8.59 -15.37 15.51
C GLY A 24 9.79 -14.72 16.21
N MET A 25 9.52 -13.81 17.16
CA MET A 25 10.54 -13.21 18.00
C MET A 25 11.26 -14.27 18.86
N ALA A 26 10.51 -15.14 19.55
CA ALA A 26 11.07 -16.18 20.40
C ALA A 26 11.95 -17.19 19.63
N VAL A 27 11.49 -17.63 18.46
CA VAL A 27 12.26 -18.52 17.56
C VAL A 27 13.55 -17.83 17.13
N THR A 28 13.50 -16.55 16.78
CA THR A 28 14.69 -15.79 16.37
C THR A 28 15.69 -15.67 17.51
N LEU A 29 15.23 -15.36 18.73
CA LEU A 29 16.06 -15.32 19.93
C LEU A 29 16.73 -16.68 20.19
N LEU A 30 15.96 -17.77 20.12
CA LEU A 30 16.45 -19.13 20.33
C LEU A 30 17.52 -19.53 19.31
N VAL A 31 17.24 -19.33 18.01
CA VAL A 31 18.19 -19.66 16.93
C VAL A 31 19.48 -18.87 17.09
N ARG A 32 19.39 -17.57 17.43
CA ARG A 32 20.58 -16.74 17.65
C ARG A 32 21.40 -17.24 18.85
N ALA A 33 20.74 -17.59 19.95
CA ALA A 33 21.39 -18.17 21.12
C ALA A 33 22.08 -19.50 20.79
N MET A 34 21.43 -20.39 20.04
CA MET A 34 22.00 -21.67 19.58
C MET A 34 23.23 -21.48 18.67
N LEU A 35 23.26 -20.40 17.88
CA LEU A 35 24.38 -20.04 17.02
C LEU A 35 25.50 -19.27 17.74
N GLY A 36 25.42 -19.11 19.07
CA GLY A 36 26.39 -18.35 19.86
C GLY A 36 26.43 -16.85 19.53
N ARG A 37 25.38 -16.31 18.89
CA ARG A 37 25.27 -14.89 18.54
C ARG A 37 24.57 -14.12 19.66
N PRO A 38 24.83 -12.81 19.82
CA PRO A 38 24.05 -11.99 20.74
C PRO A 38 22.55 -12.14 20.44
N ALA A 39 21.79 -12.65 21.40
CA ALA A 39 20.39 -12.99 21.22
C ALA A 39 19.50 -11.73 21.05
N PRO A 40 19.56 -10.70 21.91
CA PRO A 40 18.69 -9.53 21.81
C PRO A 40 19.24 -8.48 20.83
N VAL A 41 19.31 -8.80 19.55
CA VAL A 41 19.51 -7.79 18.49
C VAL A 41 18.14 -7.45 17.94
N ALA A 42 17.71 -6.20 18.15
CA ALA A 42 16.33 -5.80 17.97
C ALA A 42 15.86 -5.98 16.52
N GLU A 43 16.67 -5.60 15.54
CA GLU A 43 16.31 -5.58 14.12
C GLU A 43 15.94 -6.96 13.54
N PRO A 44 16.76 -8.03 13.65
CA PRO A 44 16.36 -9.35 13.17
C PRO A 44 15.15 -9.91 13.94
N VAL A 45 15.07 -9.65 15.25
CA VAL A 45 13.97 -10.15 16.10
C VAL A 45 12.65 -9.50 15.72
N THR A 46 12.62 -8.17 15.53
CA THR A 46 11.42 -7.45 15.12
C THR A 46 11.08 -7.67 13.66
N LEU A 47 12.06 -7.88 12.77
CA LEU A 47 11.80 -8.24 11.37
C LEU A 47 11.04 -9.58 11.29
N VAL A 48 11.56 -10.63 11.91
CA VAL A 48 10.90 -11.95 11.88
C VAL A 48 9.56 -11.90 12.61
N GLY A 49 9.50 -11.20 13.76
CA GLY A 49 8.24 -10.94 14.45
C GLY A 49 7.20 -10.24 13.56
N GLY A 50 7.60 -9.23 12.79
CA GLY A 50 6.74 -8.51 11.85
C GLY A 50 6.27 -9.36 10.67
N ILE A 51 7.11 -10.27 10.15
CA ILE A 51 6.71 -11.22 9.11
C ILE A 51 5.69 -12.21 9.67
N CYS A 52 5.97 -12.81 10.83
CA CYS A 52 5.07 -13.75 11.48
C CYS A 52 3.75 -13.08 11.92
N TRP A 53 3.78 -11.81 12.31
CA TRP A 53 2.60 -10.98 12.56
C TRP A 53 1.66 -10.98 11.35
N VAL A 54 2.16 -10.67 10.16
CA VAL A 54 1.34 -10.59 8.94
C VAL A 54 0.77 -11.96 8.58
N VAL A 55 1.60 -13.00 8.57
CA VAL A 55 1.18 -14.36 8.19
C VAL A 55 0.13 -14.90 9.16
N ALA A 56 0.37 -14.77 10.47
CA ALA A 56 -0.56 -15.25 11.48
C ALA A 56 -1.85 -14.41 11.51
N PHE A 57 -1.77 -13.10 11.27
CA PHE A 57 -2.95 -12.26 11.12
C PHE A 57 -3.84 -12.74 9.96
N LEU A 58 -3.25 -12.98 8.78
CA LEU A 58 -3.99 -13.49 7.62
C LEU A 58 -4.62 -14.86 7.90
N ALA A 59 -3.90 -15.75 8.58
CA ALA A 59 -4.42 -17.03 9.03
C ALA A 59 -5.61 -16.86 9.99
N GLY A 60 -5.51 -15.99 11.00
CA GLY A 60 -6.58 -15.75 11.98
C GLY A 60 -7.84 -15.11 11.38
N VAL A 61 -7.69 -14.31 10.33
CA VAL A 61 -8.84 -13.76 9.58
C VAL A 61 -9.55 -14.85 8.76
N GLY A 62 -8.84 -15.92 8.37
CA GLY A 62 -9.33 -17.01 7.53
C GLY A 62 -8.91 -16.91 6.06
N ALA A 63 -7.88 -16.12 5.74
CA ALA A 63 -7.45 -15.89 4.36
C ALA A 63 -6.91 -17.16 3.67
N PHE A 64 -6.51 -18.17 4.45
CA PHE A 64 -5.96 -19.43 3.96
C PHE A 64 -6.95 -20.60 4.07
N ASP A 65 -8.16 -20.41 4.61
CA ASP A 65 -9.09 -21.50 4.92
C ASP A 65 -9.47 -22.32 3.67
N ASP A 66 -9.86 -21.63 2.59
CA ASP A 66 -10.20 -22.27 1.31
C ASP A 66 -8.99 -22.98 0.68
N TRP A 67 -7.81 -22.36 0.76
CA TRP A 67 -6.57 -22.91 0.21
C TRP A 67 -6.13 -24.18 0.95
N LEU A 68 -6.23 -24.16 2.28
CA LEU A 68 -5.93 -25.31 3.13
C LEU A 68 -6.94 -26.43 2.91
N SER A 69 -8.23 -26.09 2.80
CA SER A 69 -9.28 -27.07 2.49
C SER A 69 -9.00 -27.77 1.15
N TRP A 70 -8.66 -26.99 0.12
CA TRP A 70 -8.28 -27.52 -1.19
C TRP A 70 -7.00 -28.37 -1.13
N ALA A 71 -5.96 -27.92 -0.43
CA ALA A 71 -4.72 -28.67 -0.26
C ALA A 71 -4.93 -30.01 0.49
N LEU A 72 -5.97 -30.09 1.32
CA LEU A 72 -6.39 -31.30 2.03
C LEU A 72 -7.35 -32.18 1.20
N GLY A 73 -7.61 -31.83 -0.06
CA GLY A 73 -8.45 -32.60 -0.98
C GLY A 73 -9.95 -32.36 -0.86
N ALA A 74 -10.38 -31.36 -0.07
CA ALA A 74 -11.77 -30.93 -0.07
C ALA A 74 -12.05 -30.00 -1.27
N GLU A 75 -13.27 -30.06 -1.81
CA GLU A 75 -13.70 -29.05 -2.77
C GLU A 75 -13.84 -27.71 -2.04
N ALA A 76 -13.03 -26.72 -2.44
CA ALA A 76 -13.26 -25.35 -2.02
C ALA A 76 -14.55 -24.87 -2.69
N GLY A 77 -15.65 -24.82 -1.93
CA GLY A 77 -16.95 -24.37 -2.42
C GLY A 77 -16.89 -22.97 -3.05
N ASP A 78 -17.96 -22.56 -3.73
CA ASP A 78 -18.01 -21.21 -4.31
C ASP A 78 -17.75 -20.14 -3.24
N PRO A 79 -17.12 -19.00 -3.60
CA PRO A 79 -16.80 -17.94 -2.65
C PRO A 79 -18.07 -17.51 -1.90
N HIS A 80 -18.24 -17.97 -0.65
CA HIS A 80 -19.48 -17.77 0.08
C HIS A 80 -19.65 -16.28 0.41
N HIS A 81 -20.67 -15.65 -0.15
CA HIS A 81 -21.02 -14.25 0.10
C HIS A 81 -21.69 -14.07 1.48
N GLY A 82 -20.93 -14.28 2.54
CA GLY A 82 -21.36 -14.16 3.94
C GLY A 82 -22.20 -15.35 4.42
N GLY A 83 -21.89 -15.88 5.60
CA GLY A 83 -22.68 -16.94 6.23
C GLY A 83 -24.12 -16.46 6.48
N HIS A 84 -25.11 -17.24 6.03
CA HIS A 84 -26.54 -16.97 6.20
C HIS A 84 -26.96 -16.76 7.66
N ASP A 85 -26.15 -17.25 8.61
CA ASP A 85 -26.48 -17.26 10.03
C ASP A 85 -25.98 -16.02 10.79
N MET A 86 -25.14 -15.15 10.20
CA MET A 86 -24.62 -13.97 10.89
C MET A 86 -25.26 -12.64 10.44
N PRO A 87 -25.42 -11.65 11.33
CA PRO A 87 -25.91 -10.32 10.94
C PRO A 87 -25.03 -9.69 9.85
N ARG A 88 -25.64 -9.07 8.83
CA ARG A 88 -24.94 -8.55 7.64
C ARG A 88 -23.72 -7.65 7.94
N TRP A 89 -23.76 -6.88 9.02
CA TRP A 89 -22.67 -5.98 9.38
C TRP A 89 -21.37 -6.72 9.73
N THR A 90 -21.44 -7.98 10.17
CA THR A 90 -20.23 -8.74 10.53
C THR A 90 -19.34 -8.99 9.32
N ARG A 91 -19.89 -9.01 8.10
CA ARG A 91 -19.15 -9.23 6.85
C ARG A 91 -18.01 -8.23 6.66
N TYR A 92 -18.20 -6.98 7.07
CA TYR A 92 -17.16 -5.94 6.97
C TYR A 92 -15.95 -6.18 7.88
N PHE A 93 -16.07 -7.06 8.88
CA PHE A 93 -15.00 -7.45 9.79
C PHE A 93 -14.50 -8.88 9.53
N ASN A 94 -14.93 -9.52 8.45
CA ASN A 94 -14.57 -10.90 8.09
C ASN A 94 -13.99 -10.96 6.67
N PHE A 95 -13.28 -12.05 6.38
CA PHE A 95 -12.84 -12.35 5.02
C PHE A 95 -14.07 -12.55 4.13
N ASP A 96 -14.26 -11.66 3.16
CA ASP A 96 -15.42 -11.68 2.26
C ASP A 96 -14.95 -11.42 0.81
N PRO A 97 -15.25 -12.31 -0.13
CA PRO A 97 -14.80 -12.19 -1.52
C PRO A 97 -15.58 -11.15 -2.34
N ASN A 98 -16.71 -10.63 -1.84
CA ASN A 98 -17.59 -9.74 -2.60
C ASN A 98 -16.94 -8.35 -2.82
N HIS A 99 -16.77 -7.94 -4.07
CA HIS A 99 -16.16 -6.64 -4.39
C HIS A 99 -16.84 -5.42 -3.75
N LYS A 100 -18.16 -5.45 -3.49
CA LYS A 100 -18.87 -4.35 -2.80
C LYS A 100 -18.48 -4.28 -1.33
N VAL A 101 -18.37 -5.44 -0.66
CA VAL A 101 -17.93 -5.51 0.74
C VAL A 101 -16.49 -5.03 0.85
N ILE A 102 -15.61 -5.53 -0.02
CA ILE A 102 -14.20 -5.14 -0.09
C ILE A 102 -14.05 -3.64 -0.39
N GLY A 103 -14.86 -3.09 -1.31
CA GLY A 103 -14.87 -1.66 -1.62
C GLY A 103 -15.22 -0.80 -0.40
N VAL A 104 -16.23 -1.19 0.37
CA VAL A 104 -16.60 -0.51 1.62
C VAL A 104 -15.51 -0.67 2.69
N GLN A 105 -14.95 -1.85 2.82
CA GLN A 105 -13.82 -2.15 3.70
C GLN A 105 -12.64 -1.20 3.45
N TYR A 106 -12.17 -1.10 2.20
CA TYR A 106 -11.14 -0.14 1.80
C TYR A 106 -11.53 1.31 2.08
N ALA A 107 -12.74 1.74 1.70
CA ALA A 107 -13.18 3.12 1.84
C ALA A 107 -13.29 3.56 3.32
N VAL A 108 -13.84 2.70 4.19
CA VAL A 108 -13.93 2.99 5.63
C VAL A 108 -12.54 3.03 6.26
N THR A 109 -11.65 2.09 5.90
CA THR A 109 -10.26 2.12 6.37
C THR A 109 -9.55 3.39 5.89
N ALA A 110 -9.73 3.80 4.62
CA ALA A 110 -9.17 5.03 4.07
C ALA A 110 -9.56 6.27 4.88
N VAL A 111 -10.84 6.40 5.22
CA VAL A 111 -11.36 7.53 6.00
C VAL A 111 -10.76 7.55 7.41
N ILE A 112 -10.71 6.40 8.10
CA ILE A 112 -10.11 6.30 9.44
C ILE A 112 -8.63 6.71 9.41
N VAL A 113 -7.88 6.19 8.45
CA VAL A 113 -6.45 6.49 8.26
C VAL A 113 -6.24 7.97 7.90
N MET A 114 -7.10 8.54 7.06
CA MET A 114 -7.08 9.95 6.70
C MET A 114 -7.30 10.85 7.93
N PHE A 115 -8.26 10.53 8.80
CA PHE A 115 -8.48 11.28 10.04
C PHE A 115 -7.25 11.21 10.95
N ALA A 116 -6.65 10.04 11.13
CA ALA A 116 -5.42 9.89 11.93
C ALA A 116 -4.28 10.74 11.37
N ALA A 117 -4.05 10.70 10.05
CA ALA A 117 -3.01 11.48 9.40
C ALA A 117 -3.30 12.99 9.45
N GLY A 118 -4.56 13.40 9.36
CA GLY A 118 -5.01 14.78 9.54
C GLY A 118 -4.75 15.31 10.95
N LEU A 119 -4.97 14.48 11.99
CA LEU A 119 -4.62 14.83 13.36
C LEU A 119 -3.10 15.05 13.54
N LEU A 120 -2.27 14.18 12.96
CA LEU A 120 -0.82 14.38 12.96
C LEU A 120 -0.43 15.69 12.24
N ALA A 121 -1.11 16.02 11.14
CA ALA A 121 -0.89 17.28 10.42
C ALA A 121 -1.22 18.50 11.29
N LEU A 122 -2.34 18.46 12.03
CA LEU A 122 -2.74 19.52 12.94
C LEU A 122 -1.72 19.71 14.05
N ILE A 123 -1.20 18.63 14.63
CA ILE A 123 -0.14 18.68 15.64
C ILE A 123 1.11 19.40 15.08
N MET A 124 1.58 19.04 13.89
CA MET A 124 2.71 19.72 13.24
C MET A 124 2.42 21.21 13.00
N ARG A 125 1.22 21.56 12.55
CA ARG A 125 0.85 22.94 12.24
C ARG A 125 0.72 23.80 13.49
N LEU A 126 0.26 23.23 14.60
CA LEU A 126 0.25 23.88 15.90
C LEU A 126 1.68 24.15 16.39
N GLU A 127 2.59 23.18 16.22
CA GLU A 127 4.01 23.37 16.56
C GLU A 127 4.65 24.49 15.74
N LEU A 128 4.33 24.58 14.44
CA LEU A 128 4.85 25.61 13.53
C LEU A 128 4.10 26.95 13.59
N ALA A 129 3.21 27.16 14.56
CA ALA A 129 2.43 28.40 14.66
C ALA A 129 3.28 29.64 15.03
N GLN A 130 4.45 29.42 15.63
CA GLN A 130 5.44 30.46 15.96
C GLN A 130 6.86 29.93 15.68
N PRO A 131 7.84 30.80 15.44
CA PRO A 131 9.24 30.39 15.30
C PRO A 131 9.78 29.69 16.57
N GLY A 132 10.65 28.69 16.37
CA GLY A 132 11.22 27.88 17.45
C GLY A 132 10.32 26.69 17.83
N MET A 133 10.80 25.84 18.74
CA MET A 133 10.00 24.73 19.27
C MET A 133 9.08 25.23 20.38
N GLN A 134 7.83 24.78 20.38
CA GLN A 134 6.75 25.20 21.27
C GLN A 134 6.43 24.12 22.30
N PHE A 135 6.02 22.93 21.85
CA PHE A 135 5.59 21.83 22.73
C PHE A 135 6.09 20.45 22.31
N LEU A 136 6.67 20.33 21.10
CA LEU A 136 7.37 19.12 20.67
C LEU A 136 8.88 19.23 20.88
N SER A 137 9.55 18.08 20.98
CA SER A 137 11.01 18.02 20.76
C SER A 137 11.31 17.90 19.25
N PRO A 138 12.51 18.29 18.79
CA PRO A 138 12.90 18.14 17.38
C PRO A 138 12.73 16.70 16.87
N ASP A 139 13.12 15.69 17.67
CA ASP A 139 12.97 14.28 17.31
C ASP A 139 11.49 13.88 17.21
N THR A 140 10.66 14.31 18.16
CA THR A 140 9.22 14.00 18.14
C THR A 140 8.55 14.63 16.91
N TYR A 141 8.94 15.85 16.55
CA TYR A 141 8.46 16.50 15.33
C TYR A 141 8.82 15.68 14.08
N ASN A 142 10.08 15.23 13.97
CA ASN A 142 10.52 14.42 12.84
C ASN A 142 9.79 13.07 12.76
N HIS A 143 9.53 12.42 13.91
CA HIS A 143 8.74 11.19 13.98
C HIS A 143 7.31 11.40 13.48
N ILE A 144 6.64 12.45 13.97
CA ILE A 144 5.27 12.79 13.57
C ILE A 144 5.22 13.14 12.09
N MET A 145 6.17 13.93 11.58
CA MET A 145 6.26 14.32 10.17
C MET A 145 6.42 13.12 9.26
N SER A 146 7.32 12.19 9.63
CA SER A 146 7.59 11.01 8.82
C SER A 146 6.38 10.08 8.76
N VAL A 147 5.70 9.87 9.88
CA VAL A 147 4.48 9.04 9.95
C VAL A 147 3.30 9.72 9.25
N HIS A 148 3.09 11.03 9.45
CA HIS A 148 2.05 11.80 8.74
C HIS A 148 2.14 11.60 7.23
N GLY A 149 3.34 11.76 6.65
CA GLY A 149 3.55 11.64 5.21
C GLY A 149 3.12 10.28 4.67
N ILE A 150 3.61 9.19 5.26
CA ILE A 150 3.28 7.84 4.76
C ILE A 150 1.83 7.44 5.04
N VAL A 151 1.27 7.84 6.19
CA VAL A 151 -0.13 7.51 6.54
C VAL A 151 -1.11 8.29 5.64
N MET A 152 -0.81 9.54 5.26
CA MET A 152 -1.59 10.25 4.23
C MET A 152 -1.55 9.53 2.89
N ILE A 153 -0.37 9.14 2.41
CA ILE A 153 -0.23 8.39 1.14
C ILE A 153 -1.02 7.08 1.18
N ALA A 154 -0.93 6.34 2.30
CA ALA A 154 -1.71 5.12 2.49
C ALA A 154 -3.22 5.41 2.42
N SER A 155 -3.72 6.48 3.06
CA SER A 155 -5.15 6.81 2.99
C SER A 155 -5.65 7.04 1.57
N ILE A 156 -4.86 7.71 0.72
CA ILE A 156 -5.21 7.96 -0.68
C ILE A 156 -5.26 6.65 -1.46
N LEU A 157 -4.24 5.79 -1.31
CA LEU A 157 -4.21 4.47 -1.96
C LEU A 157 -5.40 3.59 -1.55
N LEU A 158 -5.79 3.63 -0.28
CA LEU A 158 -6.97 2.91 0.20
C LEU A 158 -8.26 3.47 -0.38
N GLY A 159 -8.37 4.79 -0.52
CA GLY A 159 -9.50 5.42 -1.17
C GLY A 159 -9.63 5.00 -2.64
N VAL A 160 -8.52 5.03 -3.39
CA VAL A 160 -8.44 4.54 -4.77
C VAL A 160 -8.84 3.06 -4.85
N GLY A 161 -8.28 2.21 -3.99
CA GLY A 161 -8.61 0.80 -3.92
C GLY A 161 -10.09 0.55 -3.59
N GLY A 162 -10.69 1.35 -2.72
CA GLY A 162 -12.11 1.27 -2.37
C GLY A 162 -13.02 1.62 -3.54
N MET A 163 -12.73 2.72 -4.23
CA MET A 163 -13.46 3.13 -5.43
C MET A 163 -13.33 2.09 -6.56
N ALA A 164 -12.11 1.61 -6.81
CA ALA A 164 -11.84 0.60 -7.83
C ALA A 164 -12.64 -0.68 -7.57
N ASN A 165 -12.58 -1.19 -6.35
CA ASN A 165 -13.30 -2.40 -5.94
C ASN A 165 -14.82 -2.26 -6.09
N TYR A 166 -15.36 -1.13 -5.64
CA TYR A 166 -16.80 -0.94 -5.65
C TYR A 166 -17.33 -0.68 -7.07
N LEU A 167 -16.65 0.17 -7.84
CA LEU A 167 -17.19 0.75 -9.07
C LEU A 167 -16.85 -0.06 -10.34
N ILE A 168 -15.65 -0.64 -10.46
CA ILE A 168 -15.21 -1.25 -11.73
C ILE A 168 -16.19 -2.33 -12.20
N PRO A 169 -16.55 -3.36 -11.41
CA PRO A 169 -17.47 -4.40 -11.88
C PRO A 169 -18.84 -3.85 -12.26
N LEU A 170 -19.37 -2.89 -11.48
CA LEU A 170 -20.65 -2.24 -11.75
C LEU A 170 -20.63 -1.47 -13.08
N MET A 171 -19.56 -0.71 -13.32
CA MET A 171 -19.39 0.14 -14.49
C MET A 171 -19.19 -0.65 -15.78
N ILE A 172 -18.60 -1.85 -15.70
CA ILE A 172 -18.38 -2.71 -16.88
C ILE A 172 -19.43 -3.81 -17.05
N GLY A 173 -20.39 -3.92 -16.14
CA GLY A 173 -21.43 -4.96 -16.15
C GLY A 173 -20.92 -6.36 -15.81
N ALA A 174 -19.87 -6.46 -14.98
CA ALA A 174 -19.37 -7.74 -14.45
C ALA A 174 -20.07 -8.09 -13.12
N PRO A 175 -20.28 -9.40 -12.83
CA PRO A 175 -20.91 -9.83 -11.58
C PRO A 175 -20.03 -9.62 -10.34
N ASP A 176 -18.72 -9.75 -10.50
CA ASP A 176 -17.68 -9.54 -9.48
C ASP A 176 -16.32 -9.30 -10.17
N MET A 177 -15.23 -9.27 -9.41
CA MET A 177 -13.86 -9.27 -9.93
C MET A 177 -13.45 -10.64 -10.50
N ALA A 178 -12.41 -10.66 -11.34
CA ALA A 178 -11.86 -11.87 -11.95
C ALA A 178 -11.34 -12.90 -10.94
N PHE A 179 -10.75 -12.42 -9.84
CA PHE A 179 -10.21 -13.25 -8.78
C PHE A 179 -10.77 -12.80 -7.41
N PRO A 180 -12.02 -13.17 -7.03
CA PRO A 180 -12.67 -12.67 -5.82
C PRO A 180 -11.89 -12.97 -4.52
N ARG A 181 -11.31 -14.18 -4.40
CA ARG A 181 -10.47 -14.56 -3.24
C ARG A 181 -9.18 -13.77 -3.16
N LEU A 182 -8.50 -13.57 -4.30
CA LEU A 182 -7.30 -12.74 -4.38
C LEU A 182 -7.63 -11.28 -4.02
N ASN A 183 -8.82 -10.83 -4.40
CA ASN A 183 -9.32 -9.52 -4.06
C ASN A 183 -9.46 -9.32 -2.55
N ALA A 184 -10.08 -10.28 -1.87
CA ALA A 184 -10.21 -10.26 -0.41
C ALA A 184 -8.83 -10.29 0.26
N LEU A 185 -7.92 -11.16 -0.21
CA LEU A 185 -6.53 -11.20 0.27
C LEU A 185 -5.83 -9.84 0.11
N SER A 186 -6.03 -9.15 -1.02
CA SER A 186 -5.46 -7.82 -1.25
C SER A 186 -5.89 -6.84 -0.16
N TYR A 187 -7.17 -6.80 0.23
CA TYR A 187 -7.62 -5.94 1.32
C TYR A 187 -7.00 -6.36 2.65
N TRP A 188 -7.02 -7.66 2.98
CA TRP A 188 -6.60 -8.14 4.29
C TRP A 188 -5.09 -8.10 4.54
N LEU A 189 -4.27 -7.84 3.53
CA LEU A 189 -2.86 -7.43 3.69
C LEU A 189 -2.71 -6.00 4.24
N THR A 190 -3.70 -5.13 4.01
CA THR A 190 -3.63 -3.72 4.44
C THR A 190 -3.66 -3.56 5.96
N PRO A 191 -4.65 -4.08 6.72
CA PRO A 191 -4.70 -3.85 8.16
C PRO A 191 -3.42 -4.21 8.92
N PRO A 192 -2.80 -5.39 8.73
CA PRO A 192 -1.58 -5.73 9.45
C PRO A 192 -0.39 -4.86 8.99
N GLY A 193 -0.32 -4.47 7.71
CA GLY A 193 0.70 -3.54 7.21
C GLY A 193 0.56 -2.13 7.77
N ALA A 194 -0.67 -1.61 7.87
CA ALA A 194 -0.96 -0.31 8.48
C ALA A 194 -0.65 -0.31 9.98
N ILE A 195 -0.95 -1.39 10.69
CA ILE A 195 -0.58 -1.55 12.10
C ILE A 195 0.94 -1.56 12.27
N LEU A 196 1.70 -2.22 11.38
CA LEU A 196 3.16 -2.15 11.39
C LEU A 196 3.63 -0.71 11.22
N VAL A 197 3.15 0.02 10.20
CA VAL A 197 3.52 1.44 10.01
C VAL A 197 3.21 2.27 11.26
N LEU A 198 2.00 2.15 11.84
CA LEU A 198 1.62 2.92 13.03
C LEU A 198 2.42 2.51 14.28
N SER A 199 2.83 1.24 14.38
CA SER A 199 3.65 0.75 15.49
C SER A 199 5.03 1.41 15.53
N SER A 200 5.48 2.04 14.43
CA SER A 200 6.74 2.79 14.41
C SER A 200 6.75 3.89 15.47
N LEU A 201 5.61 4.55 15.74
CA LEU A 201 5.50 5.63 16.73
C LEU A 201 5.82 5.17 18.16
N VAL A 202 5.41 3.95 18.52
CA VAL A 202 5.59 3.39 19.87
C VAL A 202 6.83 2.51 20.00
N THR A 203 7.54 2.27 18.89
CA THR A 203 8.77 1.47 18.82
C THR A 203 10.01 2.32 18.54
N GLY A 204 9.97 3.60 18.96
CA GLY A 204 11.10 4.52 18.89
C GLY A 204 11.07 5.53 17.74
N GLY A 205 10.03 5.50 16.90
CA GLY A 205 9.85 6.43 15.79
C GLY A 205 10.81 6.21 14.62
N PHE A 206 10.73 7.10 13.64
CA PHE A 206 11.72 7.25 12.58
C PHE A 206 11.71 8.67 12.05
N ASP A 207 12.87 9.18 11.70
CA ASP A 207 13.15 10.58 11.40
C ASP A 207 13.63 10.78 9.94
N THR A 208 13.35 9.81 9.09
CA THR A 208 13.85 9.75 7.70
C THR A 208 12.89 10.36 6.69
N GLY A 209 11.77 10.92 7.15
CA GLY A 209 10.63 11.28 6.31
C GLY A 209 9.97 10.04 5.71
N TRP A 210 8.88 10.25 4.96
CA TRP A 210 8.20 9.14 4.25
C TRP A 210 9.07 8.51 3.15
N THR A 211 10.17 9.17 2.76
CA THR A 211 11.07 8.69 1.70
C THR A 211 12.09 7.68 2.20
N GLY A 212 12.44 7.67 3.49
CA GLY A 212 13.24 6.60 4.09
C GLY A 212 14.68 6.49 3.58
N TYR A 213 15.27 7.60 3.13
CA TYR A 213 16.55 7.62 2.40
C TYR A 213 17.75 7.07 3.19
N PRO A 214 18.58 6.18 2.64
CA PRO A 214 19.93 5.95 3.14
C PRO A 214 20.83 7.19 2.89
N PRO A 215 21.85 7.42 3.73
CA PRO A 215 22.29 6.55 4.82
C PRO A 215 21.46 6.67 6.10
N LEU A 216 20.60 7.70 6.21
CA LEU A 216 19.80 7.95 7.42
C LEU A 216 18.85 6.77 7.71
N GLY A 217 18.18 6.25 6.68
CA GLY A 217 17.27 5.10 6.77
C GLY A 217 17.92 3.81 7.27
N VAL A 218 19.20 3.61 6.95
CA VAL A 218 19.99 2.48 7.45
C VAL A 218 20.34 2.65 8.92
N LYS A 219 20.57 3.88 9.37
CA LYS A 219 20.96 4.21 10.76
C LYS A 219 19.79 4.62 11.66
N ALA A 220 18.58 4.70 11.10
CA ALA A 220 17.40 5.19 11.78
C ALA A 220 17.01 4.30 12.97
N PRO A 221 16.28 4.84 13.97
CA PRO A 221 15.77 4.07 15.10
C PRO A 221 14.94 2.85 14.68
N LEU A 222 14.68 1.96 15.66
CA LEU A 222 14.00 0.70 15.43
C LEU A 222 12.62 0.85 14.75
N GLY A 223 11.90 1.95 15.01
CA GLY A 223 10.60 2.22 14.38
C GLY A 223 10.66 2.28 12.85
N ALA A 224 11.81 2.65 12.26
CA ALA A 224 11.99 2.66 10.81
C ALA A 224 11.83 1.25 10.20
N GLN A 225 12.21 0.21 10.95
CA GLN A 225 12.08 -1.19 10.54
C GLN A 225 10.61 -1.55 10.28
N PHE A 226 9.71 -1.11 11.17
CA PHE A 226 8.27 -1.35 11.06
C PHE A 226 7.65 -0.57 9.90
N PHE A 227 8.12 0.65 9.65
CA PHE A 227 7.76 1.44 8.47
C PHE A 227 8.10 0.71 7.17
N TYR A 228 9.35 0.24 7.00
CA TYR A 228 9.79 -0.44 5.78
C TYR A 228 9.00 -1.74 5.52
N ILE A 229 8.83 -2.59 6.54
CA ILE A 229 8.07 -3.84 6.41
C ILE A 229 6.59 -3.55 6.16
N GLY A 230 5.99 -2.59 6.87
CA GLY A 230 4.59 -2.23 6.71
C GLY A 230 4.28 -1.74 5.29
N VAL A 231 5.13 -0.88 4.73
CA VAL A 231 4.98 -0.42 3.34
C VAL A 231 5.18 -1.57 2.35
N PHE A 232 6.14 -2.47 2.59
CA PHE A 232 6.32 -3.65 1.73
C PHE A 232 5.05 -4.51 1.66
N VAL A 233 4.42 -4.77 2.81
CA VAL A 233 3.17 -5.54 2.90
C VAL A 233 2.00 -4.85 2.20
N ILE A 234 1.84 -3.53 2.38
CA ILE A 234 0.83 -2.74 1.68
C ILE A 234 1.11 -2.71 0.16
N GLY A 235 2.38 -2.69 -0.25
CA GLY A 235 2.77 -2.81 -1.66
C GLY A 235 2.28 -4.11 -2.30
N LEU A 236 2.33 -5.23 -1.58
CA LEU A 236 1.78 -6.51 -2.06
C LEU A 236 0.28 -6.44 -2.30
N SER A 237 -0.47 -5.81 -1.39
CA SER A 237 -1.92 -5.53 -1.57
C SER A 237 -2.17 -4.82 -2.90
N SER A 238 -1.42 -3.74 -3.14
CA SER A 238 -1.52 -2.94 -4.36
C SER A 238 -1.22 -3.73 -5.65
N ILE A 239 -0.22 -4.59 -5.64
CA ILE A 239 0.14 -5.44 -6.79
C ILE A 239 -0.98 -6.43 -7.09
N LEU A 240 -1.47 -7.16 -6.07
CA LEU A 240 -2.53 -8.15 -6.22
C LEU A 240 -3.84 -7.52 -6.71
N GLY A 241 -4.21 -6.36 -6.16
CA GLY A 241 -5.37 -5.60 -6.61
C GLY A 241 -5.25 -5.19 -8.08
N SER A 242 -4.06 -4.74 -8.51
CA SER A 242 -3.83 -4.31 -9.90
C SER A 242 -3.97 -5.45 -10.90
N ILE A 243 -3.41 -6.63 -10.59
CA ILE A 243 -3.59 -7.84 -11.41
C ILE A 243 -5.09 -8.12 -11.58
N ASN A 244 -5.83 -8.08 -10.48
CA ASN A 244 -7.25 -8.38 -10.48
C ASN A 244 -8.07 -7.37 -11.28
N PHE A 245 -7.83 -6.06 -11.10
CA PHE A 245 -8.51 -5.01 -11.85
C PHE A 245 -8.22 -5.11 -13.35
N LEU A 246 -6.96 -5.32 -13.74
CA LEU A 246 -6.58 -5.48 -15.14
C LEU A 246 -7.28 -6.67 -15.78
N THR A 247 -7.24 -7.84 -15.15
CA THR A 247 -7.92 -9.02 -15.67
C THR A 247 -9.42 -8.80 -15.78
N THR A 248 -10.05 -8.18 -14.76
CA THR A 248 -11.48 -7.86 -14.75
C THR A 248 -11.86 -6.94 -15.92
N ILE A 249 -11.14 -5.83 -16.09
CA ILE A 249 -11.39 -4.86 -17.15
C ILE A 249 -11.21 -5.50 -18.54
N PHE A 250 -10.17 -6.30 -18.76
CA PHE A 250 -9.92 -6.86 -20.08
C PHE A 250 -10.85 -8.04 -20.42
N LYS A 251 -11.21 -8.87 -19.44
CA LYS A 251 -11.84 -10.18 -19.69
C LYS A 251 -13.31 -10.30 -19.28
N MET A 252 -13.85 -9.38 -18.46
CA MET A 252 -15.18 -9.55 -17.87
C MET A 252 -16.19 -8.44 -18.22
N ARG A 253 -15.86 -7.56 -19.17
CA ARG A 253 -16.82 -6.57 -19.67
C ARG A 253 -18.05 -7.23 -20.27
N ALA A 254 -19.21 -6.59 -20.09
CA ALA A 254 -20.45 -7.03 -20.69
C ALA A 254 -20.33 -7.15 -22.24
N PRO A 255 -21.00 -8.15 -22.85
CA PRO A 255 -21.02 -8.31 -24.30
C PRO A 255 -21.42 -7.02 -25.02
N GLY A 256 -20.66 -6.62 -26.04
CA GLY A 256 -20.89 -5.39 -26.82
C GLY A 256 -20.19 -4.13 -26.30
N MET A 257 -19.55 -4.18 -25.12
CA MET A 257 -18.72 -3.09 -24.60
C MET A 257 -17.26 -3.22 -25.07
N SER A 258 -16.90 -2.50 -26.13
CA SER A 258 -15.50 -2.35 -26.55
C SER A 258 -14.71 -1.42 -25.60
N LEU A 259 -13.38 -1.37 -25.73
CA LEU A 259 -12.52 -0.47 -24.91
C LEU A 259 -12.98 0.98 -24.98
N PHE A 260 -13.25 1.50 -26.18
CA PHE A 260 -13.74 2.87 -26.36
C PHE A 260 -15.24 3.05 -26.07
N ARG A 261 -15.87 2.10 -25.36
CA ARG A 261 -17.24 2.22 -24.82
C ARG A 261 -17.30 2.08 -23.30
N MET A 262 -16.15 1.90 -22.63
CA MET A 262 -16.09 1.86 -21.18
C MET A 262 -16.35 3.25 -20.57
N PRO A 263 -16.88 3.33 -19.33
CA PRO A 263 -16.90 4.59 -18.59
C PRO A 263 -15.47 5.17 -18.43
N ILE A 264 -15.35 6.49 -18.42
CA ILE A 264 -14.04 7.18 -18.41
C ILE A 264 -13.27 6.93 -17.11
N PHE A 265 -13.97 6.73 -15.99
CA PHE A 265 -13.33 6.31 -14.74
C PHE A 265 -12.60 4.97 -14.89
N VAL A 266 -13.15 4.04 -15.68
CA VAL A 266 -12.51 2.73 -15.92
C VAL A 266 -11.23 2.87 -16.74
N TRP A 267 -11.13 3.85 -17.64
CA TRP A 267 -9.87 4.19 -18.31
C TRP A 267 -8.83 4.76 -17.35
N GLY A 268 -9.24 5.66 -16.45
CA GLY A 268 -8.37 6.15 -15.38
C GLY A 268 -7.86 5.00 -14.50
N MET A 269 -8.75 4.09 -14.09
CA MET A 269 -8.37 2.92 -13.29
C MET A 269 -7.51 1.91 -14.06
N LEU A 270 -7.72 1.76 -15.37
CA LEU A 270 -6.87 0.94 -16.22
C LEU A 270 -5.43 1.47 -16.22
N ALA A 271 -5.26 2.77 -16.47
CA ALA A 271 -3.97 3.45 -16.44
C ALA A 271 -3.32 3.34 -15.05
N THR A 272 -4.07 3.64 -13.98
CA THR A 272 -3.64 3.48 -12.58
C THR A 272 -3.17 2.06 -12.27
N SER A 273 -3.93 1.03 -12.70
CA SER A 273 -3.59 -0.37 -12.41
C SER A 273 -2.33 -0.83 -13.16
N ILE A 274 -2.08 -0.30 -14.38
CA ILE A 274 -0.83 -0.57 -15.10
C ILE A 274 0.36 -0.01 -14.33
N ILE A 275 0.30 1.26 -13.93
CA ILE A 275 1.37 1.89 -13.15
C ILE A 275 1.61 1.13 -11.85
N GLN A 276 0.53 0.83 -11.13
CA GLN A 276 0.63 0.18 -9.83
C GLN A 276 1.19 -1.24 -9.95
N LEU A 277 0.83 -2.01 -10.98
CA LEU A 277 1.42 -3.32 -11.23
C LEU A 277 2.93 -3.25 -11.53
N THR A 278 3.34 -2.33 -12.41
CA THR A 278 4.73 -2.31 -12.91
C THR A 278 5.68 -1.56 -11.99
N ALA A 279 5.22 -0.52 -11.29
CA ALA A 279 6.06 0.36 -10.47
C ALA A 279 6.16 -0.07 -8.99
N THR A 280 5.12 -0.63 -8.38
CA THR A 280 5.07 -0.82 -6.91
C THR A 280 6.17 -1.74 -6.36
N GLN A 281 6.65 -2.68 -7.18
CA GLN A 281 7.79 -3.53 -6.84
C GLN A 281 9.09 -2.76 -6.56
N PHE A 282 9.25 -1.54 -7.10
CA PHE A 282 10.49 -0.77 -6.93
C PHE A 282 10.59 -0.15 -5.53
N ILE A 283 9.51 0.38 -4.94
CA ILE A 283 9.55 0.81 -3.53
C ILE A 283 9.76 -0.36 -2.59
N GLY A 284 9.13 -1.50 -2.88
CA GLY A 284 9.35 -2.75 -2.14
C GLY A 284 10.83 -3.15 -2.18
N THR A 285 11.45 -3.10 -3.36
CA THR A 285 12.89 -3.37 -3.54
C THR A 285 13.76 -2.37 -2.77
N ALA A 286 13.51 -1.06 -2.90
CA ALA A 286 14.29 -0.03 -2.21
C ALA A 286 14.29 -0.21 -0.68
N PHE A 287 13.10 -0.45 -0.11
CA PHE A 287 12.95 -0.65 1.33
C PHE A 287 13.47 -2.01 1.79
N LEU A 288 13.31 -3.07 0.98
CA LEU A 288 13.91 -4.37 1.26
C LEU A 288 15.43 -4.28 1.29
N MET A 289 16.07 -3.56 0.37
CA MET A 289 17.51 -3.34 0.40
C MET A 289 17.96 -2.65 1.69
N VAL A 290 17.21 -1.64 2.17
CA VAL A 290 17.49 -0.98 3.46
C VAL A 290 17.34 -1.96 4.62
N VAL A 291 16.28 -2.77 4.64
CA VAL A 291 16.06 -3.80 5.67
C VAL A 291 17.18 -4.84 5.67
N LEU A 292 17.62 -5.31 4.50
CA LEU A 292 18.71 -6.28 4.37
C LEU A 292 20.05 -5.67 4.79
N GLU A 293 20.29 -4.39 4.50
CA GLU A 293 21.48 -3.69 4.99
C GLU A 293 21.46 -3.52 6.52
N ARG A 294 20.31 -3.15 7.10
CA ARG A 294 20.11 -3.03 8.55
C ARG A 294 20.30 -4.37 9.28
N VAL A 295 19.77 -5.47 8.74
CA VAL A 295 19.68 -6.76 9.44
C VAL A 295 20.84 -7.69 9.12
N LEU A 296 21.30 -7.70 7.87
CA LEU A 296 22.34 -8.63 7.38
C LEU A 296 23.66 -7.93 7.08
N GLY A 297 23.74 -6.59 7.21
CA GLY A 297 24.95 -5.84 6.95
C GLY A 297 25.35 -5.80 5.47
N MET A 298 24.41 -6.07 4.55
CA MET A 298 24.65 -5.95 3.11
C MET A 298 25.04 -4.51 2.75
N GLY A 299 26.05 -4.30 1.92
CA GLY A 299 26.59 -2.97 1.61
C GLY A 299 25.95 -2.29 0.41
N PHE A 300 24.62 -2.27 0.30
CA PHE A 300 23.95 -1.70 -0.87
C PHE A 300 24.16 -0.17 -0.97
N PHE A 301 24.14 0.50 0.17
CA PHE A 301 24.21 1.96 0.27
C PHE A 301 25.42 2.45 1.06
N ASP A 302 26.31 1.55 1.50
CA ASP A 302 27.56 1.83 2.19
C ASP A 302 28.73 1.99 1.19
N PRO A 303 29.25 3.22 0.97
CA PRO A 303 30.37 3.44 0.06
C PRO A 303 31.64 2.69 0.44
N ALA A 304 31.84 2.38 1.72
CA ALA A 304 33.00 1.60 2.18
C ALA A 304 32.96 0.14 1.70
N LYS A 305 31.77 -0.35 1.30
CA LYS A 305 31.54 -1.67 0.71
C LYS A 305 31.26 -1.60 -0.80
N GLY A 306 31.43 -0.43 -1.42
CA GLY A 306 31.13 -0.19 -2.84
C GLY A 306 29.67 0.17 -3.14
N GLY A 307 28.85 0.38 -2.11
CA GLY A 307 27.44 0.79 -2.25
C GLY A 307 27.27 2.26 -2.66
N ASN A 308 26.06 2.63 -3.07
CA ASN A 308 25.73 3.98 -3.53
C ASN A 308 24.36 4.45 -3.03
N VAL A 309 24.33 5.49 -2.20
CA VAL A 309 23.08 6.07 -1.68
C VAL A 309 22.17 6.67 -2.77
N VAL A 310 22.73 7.11 -3.91
CA VAL A 310 21.96 7.65 -5.05
C VAL A 310 21.21 6.54 -5.79
N LEU A 311 21.69 5.29 -5.73
CA LEU A 311 20.98 4.13 -6.27
C LEU A 311 19.59 3.99 -5.63
N PHE A 312 19.50 4.16 -4.30
CA PHE A 312 18.22 4.15 -3.60
C PHE A 312 17.26 5.17 -4.20
N GLN A 313 17.72 6.39 -4.45
CA GLN A 313 16.88 7.46 -4.96
C GLN A 313 16.34 7.15 -6.35
N HIS A 314 17.15 6.57 -7.24
CA HIS A 314 16.66 6.12 -8.54
C HIS A 314 15.58 5.06 -8.39
N ILE A 315 15.79 4.02 -7.58
CA ILE A 315 14.81 2.93 -7.39
C ILE A 315 13.53 3.47 -6.74
N PHE A 316 13.66 4.26 -5.68
CA PHE A 316 12.55 4.85 -4.95
C PHE A 316 11.71 5.76 -5.84
N TRP A 317 12.33 6.71 -6.56
CA TRP A 317 11.58 7.64 -7.41
C TRP A 317 11.04 7.01 -8.67
N PHE A 318 11.70 5.97 -9.21
CA PHE A 318 11.17 5.19 -10.32
C PHE A 318 9.80 4.59 -9.97
N TYR A 319 9.53 4.32 -8.68
CA TYR A 319 8.16 4.09 -8.20
C TYR A 319 7.42 5.38 -7.85
N SER A 320 7.99 6.18 -6.94
CA SER A 320 7.26 7.20 -6.20
C SER A 320 6.76 8.34 -7.08
N HIS A 321 7.39 8.59 -8.22
CA HIS A 321 6.82 9.53 -9.18
C HIS A 321 5.66 8.94 -9.98
N PRO A 322 5.76 7.77 -10.65
CA PRO A 322 4.56 7.11 -11.20
C PRO A 322 3.43 6.96 -10.18
N ALA A 323 3.74 6.70 -8.91
CA ALA A 323 2.76 6.58 -7.84
C ALA A 323 1.91 7.85 -7.63
N VAL A 324 2.42 9.05 -7.90
CA VAL A 324 1.56 10.25 -7.82
C VAL A 324 0.47 10.26 -8.89
N TYR A 325 0.70 9.57 -10.03
CA TYR A 325 -0.33 9.41 -11.05
C TYR A 325 -1.39 8.37 -10.67
N ILE A 326 -1.04 7.37 -9.85
CA ILE A 326 -2.02 6.45 -9.22
C ILE A 326 -3.05 7.26 -8.42
N PHE A 327 -2.65 8.38 -7.81
CA PHE A 327 -3.53 9.23 -7.02
C PHE A 327 -4.42 10.11 -7.90
N VAL A 328 -3.84 10.75 -8.93
CA VAL A 328 -4.53 11.79 -9.71
C VAL A 328 -5.45 11.22 -10.78
N LEU A 329 -5.07 10.13 -11.46
CA LEU A 329 -5.83 9.56 -12.58
C LEU A 329 -7.25 9.12 -12.16
N PRO A 330 -7.46 8.44 -11.02
CA PRO A 330 -8.80 8.13 -10.54
C PRO A 330 -9.60 9.38 -10.20
N GLY A 331 -8.97 10.40 -9.59
CA GLY A 331 -9.61 11.68 -9.29
C GLY A 331 -10.10 12.40 -10.54
N LEU A 332 -9.26 12.48 -11.57
CA LEU A 332 -9.63 13.02 -12.88
C LEU A 332 -10.74 12.19 -13.55
N GLY A 333 -10.67 10.86 -13.43
CA GLY A 333 -11.72 9.95 -13.88
C GLY A 333 -13.07 10.22 -13.22
N VAL A 334 -13.09 10.36 -11.89
CA VAL A 334 -14.29 10.70 -11.11
C VAL A 334 -14.89 12.03 -11.56
N ILE A 335 -14.07 13.09 -11.66
CA ILE A 335 -14.56 14.39 -12.15
C ILE A 335 -15.15 14.26 -13.56
N SER A 336 -14.50 13.47 -14.42
CA SER A 336 -14.93 13.23 -15.80
C SER A 336 -16.21 12.38 -15.92
N GLU A 337 -16.60 11.64 -14.87
CA GLU A 337 -17.92 11.00 -14.77
C GLU A 337 -18.99 11.96 -14.22
N LEU A 338 -18.65 12.73 -13.18
CA LEU A 338 -19.59 13.62 -12.49
C LEU A 338 -20.03 14.78 -13.40
N LEU A 339 -19.10 15.40 -14.12
CA LEU A 339 -19.40 16.58 -14.96
C LEU A 339 -20.47 16.27 -16.03
N PRO A 340 -20.34 15.22 -16.87
CA PRO A 340 -21.40 14.83 -17.81
C PRO A 340 -22.78 14.64 -17.17
N VAL A 341 -22.83 13.98 -16.02
CA VAL A 341 -24.07 13.66 -15.30
C VAL A 341 -24.77 14.94 -14.84
N PHE A 342 -24.06 15.83 -14.14
CA PHE A 342 -24.65 17.03 -13.57
C PHE A 342 -24.81 18.17 -14.57
N ALA A 343 -24.02 18.19 -15.66
CA ALA A 343 -24.23 19.10 -16.79
C ALA A 343 -25.26 18.58 -17.80
N ARG A 344 -25.67 17.30 -17.70
CA ARG A 344 -26.55 16.61 -18.66
C ARG A 344 -26.03 16.68 -20.11
N LYS A 345 -24.71 16.59 -20.28
CA LYS A 345 -24.02 16.60 -21.58
C LYS A 345 -23.09 15.41 -21.66
N PRO A 346 -22.84 14.84 -22.85
CA PRO A 346 -21.80 13.82 -23.00
C PRO A 346 -20.42 14.38 -22.64
N LEU A 347 -19.49 13.51 -22.23
CA LEU A 347 -18.10 13.91 -22.02
C LEU A 347 -17.50 14.39 -23.35
N PHE A 348 -17.14 15.67 -23.39
CA PHE A 348 -16.46 16.23 -24.53
C PHE A 348 -15.06 15.63 -24.65
N GLY A 349 -14.69 15.17 -25.85
CA GLY A 349 -13.36 14.61 -26.08
C GLY A 349 -13.07 13.28 -25.38
N TYR A 350 -14.08 12.40 -25.19
CA TYR A 350 -13.90 11.10 -24.53
C TYR A 350 -12.66 10.31 -24.97
N LYS A 351 -12.41 10.17 -26.27
CA LYS A 351 -11.23 9.44 -26.79
C LYS A 351 -9.91 10.12 -26.39
N PRO A 352 -9.72 11.44 -26.64
CA PRO A 352 -8.58 12.18 -26.10
C PRO A 352 -8.36 11.99 -24.59
N VAL A 353 -9.41 12.06 -23.76
CA VAL A 353 -9.29 11.89 -22.30
C VAL A 353 -8.88 10.46 -21.91
N ALA A 354 -9.42 9.45 -22.60
CA ALA A 354 -9.04 8.07 -22.38
C ALA A 354 -7.57 7.82 -22.76
N LEU A 355 -7.14 8.35 -23.91
CA LEU A 355 -5.76 8.20 -24.38
C LEU A 355 -4.77 9.04 -23.58
N SER A 356 -5.15 10.23 -23.09
CA SER A 356 -4.28 11.03 -22.22
C SER A 356 -4.04 10.35 -20.88
N SER A 357 -5.02 9.64 -20.34
CA SER A 357 -4.84 8.82 -19.13
C SER A 357 -3.75 7.76 -19.33
N MET A 358 -3.73 7.12 -20.50
CA MET A 358 -2.69 6.15 -20.87
C MET A 358 -1.33 6.81 -21.15
N ALA A 359 -1.33 7.98 -21.79
CA ALA A 359 -0.11 8.74 -22.04
C ALA A 359 0.56 9.14 -20.71
N ILE A 360 -0.21 9.63 -19.73
CA ILE A 360 0.30 9.93 -18.37
C ILE A 360 0.92 8.68 -17.74
N ALA A 361 0.26 7.52 -17.84
CA ALA A 361 0.80 6.28 -17.30
C ALA A 361 2.14 5.87 -17.91
N ILE A 362 2.33 6.08 -19.22
CA ILE A 362 3.60 5.78 -19.91
C ILE A 362 4.65 6.83 -19.57
N MET A 363 4.30 8.12 -19.71
CA MET A 363 5.20 9.24 -19.47
C MET A 363 5.69 9.27 -18.03
N GLY A 364 4.88 8.82 -17.07
CA GLY A 364 5.27 8.76 -15.66
C GLY A 364 6.54 7.96 -15.39
N PHE A 365 6.87 6.98 -16.23
CA PHE A 365 8.11 6.19 -16.14
C PHE A 365 9.34 6.90 -16.74
N LEU A 366 9.20 8.08 -17.33
CA LEU A 366 10.27 8.80 -18.04
C LEU A 366 10.69 10.11 -17.37
N VAL A 367 10.19 10.37 -16.16
CA VAL A 367 10.28 11.70 -15.53
C VAL A 367 10.78 11.66 -14.08
N TRP A 368 10.99 10.47 -13.51
CA TRP A 368 11.23 10.31 -12.06
C TRP A 368 12.45 11.07 -11.52
N ALA A 369 13.50 11.24 -12.32
CA ALA A 369 14.74 11.86 -11.86
C ALA A 369 14.64 13.38 -11.68
N HIS A 370 13.49 14.00 -12.00
CA HIS A 370 13.25 15.40 -11.61
C HIS A 370 13.23 15.64 -10.09
N HIS A 371 13.07 14.59 -9.29
CA HIS A 371 13.22 14.62 -7.83
C HIS A 371 14.69 14.56 -7.38
N MET A 372 15.61 14.45 -8.33
CA MET A 372 17.02 14.16 -8.10
C MET A 372 17.95 15.23 -8.70
N PHE A 373 17.43 16.38 -9.16
CA PHE A 373 18.25 17.39 -9.84
C PHE A 373 19.42 17.92 -9.01
N THR A 374 19.33 17.83 -7.68
CA THR A 374 20.36 18.30 -6.74
C THR A 374 21.33 17.20 -6.29
N VAL A 375 21.25 15.98 -6.82
CA VAL A 375 22.17 14.88 -6.45
C VAL A 375 23.43 14.80 -7.32
N GLY A 376 23.55 15.69 -8.31
CA GLY A 376 24.74 15.76 -9.18
C GLY A 376 24.71 14.84 -10.40
N LEU A 377 23.54 14.59 -11.01
CA LEU A 377 23.42 13.75 -12.23
C LEU A 377 24.12 14.34 -13.47
N GLY A 378 24.41 15.65 -13.46
CA GLY A 378 24.98 16.39 -14.58
C GLY A 378 23.91 17.02 -15.49
N ASN A 379 24.33 18.03 -16.25
CA ASN A 379 23.41 18.90 -17.01
C ASN A 379 22.62 18.15 -18.09
N VAL A 380 23.22 17.15 -18.74
CA VAL A 380 22.55 16.39 -19.82
C VAL A 380 21.36 15.60 -19.27
N LEU A 381 21.55 14.85 -18.18
CA LEU A 381 20.46 14.10 -17.56
C LEU A 381 19.42 15.04 -16.94
N ASN A 382 19.86 16.09 -16.24
CA ASN A 382 18.93 17.09 -15.69
C ASN A 382 18.06 17.72 -16.78
N ALA A 383 18.66 18.12 -17.91
CA ALA A 383 17.92 18.68 -19.03
C ALA A 383 16.96 17.66 -19.65
N ALA A 384 17.39 16.42 -19.86
CA ALA A 384 16.53 15.37 -20.40
C ALA A 384 15.26 15.15 -19.55
N PHE A 385 15.43 15.01 -18.24
CA PHE A 385 14.31 14.83 -17.31
C PHE A 385 13.46 16.09 -17.15
N MET A 386 14.05 17.29 -17.25
CA MET A 386 13.29 18.53 -17.30
C MET A 386 12.36 18.57 -18.53
N PHE A 387 12.87 18.23 -19.71
CA PHE A 387 12.06 18.23 -20.94
C PHE A 387 10.97 17.16 -20.91
N THR A 388 11.27 15.95 -20.43
CA THR A 388 10.25 14.90 -20.33
C THR A 388 9.18 15.24 -19.29
N THR A 389 9.50 15.97 -18.21
CA THR A 389 8.52 16.43 -17.22
C THR A 389 7.62 17.55 -17.76
N LEU A 390 8.13 18.39 -18.66
CA LEU A 390 7.33 19.46 -19.29
C LEU A 390 6.34 18.94 -20.35
N LEU A 391 6.63 17.77 -20.94
CA LEU A 391 5.79 17.06 -21.90
C LEU A 391 4.67 16.31 -21.19
#